data_AF-A0A6A7SES6-F1
#
_entry.id   AF-A0A6A7SES6-F1
#
_cell.length_a   1.000
_cell.length_b   1.000
_cell.length_c   1.000
_cell.angle_alpha   90.00
_cell.angle_beta   90.00
_cell.angle_gamma   90.00
#
_symmetry.space_group_name_H-M   'P 1'
#
loop_
_entity.id
_entity.type
_entity.pdbx_description
1 polymer ?
#
loop_
_entity_poly.entity_id
_entity_poly.type
_entity_poly.pdbx_seq_one_letter_code
_entity_poly.pdbx_strand_id
1 'polypeptide(L)' 'MRDLTADRPGDGSPATVQCPNCGARVEWSARSPHRPFCSERCRLIDLGAWVEGERYIPGEPSLDAWSPGEGEDVDD' A
#
# COMPACT_ATOMS: atom_id res chain seq x y z
N MET A 1 14.12 3.68 -21.31
CA MET A 1 12.83 3.83 -20.62
C MET A 1 12.34 2.43 -20.28
N ARG A 2 12.31 2.04 -19.01
CA ARG A 2 11.63 0.80 -18.60
C ARG A 2 10.15 1.13 -18.64
N ASP A 3 9.42 0.45 -19.52
CA ASP A 3 7.99 0.62 -19.66
C ASP A 3 7.30 0.17 -18.36
N LEU A 4 6.95 1.11 -17.50
CA LEU A 4 6.33 0.82 -16.18
C LEU A 4 4.92 0.25 -16.31
N THR A 5 4.41 0.14 -17.54
CA THR A 5 3.14 -0.54 -17.87
C THR A 5 3.31 -2.03 -18.17
N ALA A 6 4.55 -2.52 -18.30
CA ALA A 6 4.83 -3.93 -18.58
C ALA A 6 4.72 -4.80 -17.32
N ASP A 7 3.50 -5.31 -17.14
CA ASP A 7 3.16 -6.66 -16.67
C ASP A 7 4.39 -7.57 -16.40
N ARG A 8 4.79 -7.77 -15.14
CA ARG A 8 5.72 -8.86 -14.81
C ARG A 8 5.34 -9.62 -13.55
N PRO A 9 4.71 -10.77 -13.75
CA PRO A 9 5.16 -12.03 -13.20
C PRO A 9 6.20 -12.67 -14.15
N GLY A 10 7.28 -13.20 -13.60
CA GLY A 10 8.33 -13.84 -14.39
C GLY A 10 7.84 -15.08 -15.12
N ASP A 11 8.31 -15.20 -16.38
CA ASP A 11 8.45 -16.40 -17.23
C ASP A 11 7.22 -17.11 -17.86
N GLY A 12 6.33 -16.35 -18.49
CA GLY A 12 5.64 -16.83 -19.71
C GLY A 12 4.33 -17.61 -19.50
N SER A 13 3.87 -17.74 -18.26
CA SER A 13 2.47 -18.03 -17.93
C SER A 13 1.86 -16.85 -17.16
N PRO A 14 0.57 -16.52 -17.35
CA PRO A 14 -0.04 -15.44 -16.59
C PRO A 14 -0.05 -15.84 -15.11
N ALA A 15 0.77 -15.18 -14.28
CA ALA A 15 0.79 -15.56 -12.88
C ALA A 15 -0.55 -15.27 -12.25
N THR A 16 -0.93 -16.14 -11.33
CA THR A 16 -2.09 -15.94 -10.51
C THR A 16 -1.64 -15.43 -9.15
N VAL A 17 -2.23 -14.32 -8.70
CA VAL A 17 -2.00 -13.75 -7.36
C VAL A 17 -3.26 -13.86 -6.52
N GLN A 18 -3.14 -13.70 -5.21
CA GLN A 18 -4.30 -13.65 -4.31
C GLN A 18 -4.74 -12.20 -4.09
N CYS A 19 -6.06 -11.96 -4.15
CA CYS A 19 -6.67 -10.69 -3.80
C CYS A 19 -6.35 -10.34 -2.34
N PRO A 20 -5.70 -9.21 -2.03
CA PRO A 20 -5.32 -8.86 -0.66
C PRO A 20 -6.49 -8.67 0.31
N ASN A 21 -7.67 -8.34 -0.23
CA ASN A 21 -8.87 -8.09 0.56
C ASN A 21 -9.66 -9.38 0.89
N CYS A 22 -9.79 -10.31 -0.06
CA CYS A 22 -10.68 -11.47 0.08
C CYS A 22 -10.04 -12.82 -0.24
N GLY A 23 -8.79 -12.85 -0.69
CA GLY A 23 -8.05 -14.08 -1.00
C GLY A 23 -8.48 -14.80 -2.29
N ALA A 24 -9.32 -14.19 -3.12
CA ALA A 24 -9.69 -14.76 -4.42
C ALA A 24 -8.48 -14.75 -5.38
N ARG A 25 -8.35 -15.80 -6.21
CA ARG A 25 -7.32 -15.90 -7.25
C ARG A 25 -7.58 -14.90 -8.39
N VAL A 26 -6.56 -14.13 -8.75
CA VAL A 26 -6.61 -13.11 -9.82
C VAL A 26 -5.51 -13.39 -10.83
N GLU A 27 -5.88 -13.52 -12.10
CA GLU A 27 -4.93 -13.62 -13.20
C GLU A 27 -4.22 -12.28 -13.40
N TRP A 28 -2.88 -12.30 -13.44
CA TRP A 28 -2.08 -11.14 -13.77
C TRP A 28 -2.07 -10.93 -15.28
N SER A 29 -3.13 -10.29 -15.78
CA SER A 29 -3.30 -9.96 -17.19
C SER A 29 -4.16 -8.71 -17.37
N ALA A 30 -4.13 -8.10 -18.56
CA ALA A 30 -4.99 -6.97 -18.92
C ALA A 30 -6.50 -7.23 -18.72
N ARG A 31 -6.94 -8.50 -18.73
CA ARG A 31 -8.34 -8.90 -18.51
C ARG A 31 -8.80 -8.71 -17.07
N SER A 32 -7.88 -8.57 -16.12
CA SER A 32 -8.17 -8.28 -14.72
C SER A 32 -7.80 -6.81 -14.44
N PRO A 33 -8.69 -5.84 -14.74
CA PRO A 33 -8.37 -4.40 -14.70
C PRO A 33 -8.07 -3.88 -13.29
N HIS A 34 -8.56 -4.57 -12.26
CA HIS A 34 -8.37 -4.19 -10.85
C HIS A 34 -7.25 -4.98 -10.16
N ARG A 35 -6.44 -5.76 -10.90
CA ARG A 35 -5.32 -6.53 -10.34
C ARG A 35 -4.42 -5.64 -9.45
N PRO A 36 -3.98 -6.09 -8.26
CA PRO A 36 -4.09 -7.46 -7.73
C PRO A 36 -5.45 -7.82 -7.10
N PHE A 37 -6.44 -6.92 -7.11
CA PHE A 37 -7.77 -7.17 -6.55
C PHE A 37 -8.69 -7.88 -7.54
N CYS A 38 -9.60 -8.71 -7.04
CA CYS A 38 -10.55 -9.44 -7.88
C CYS A 38 -11.70 -8.57 -8.43
N SER A 39 -11.92 -7.39 -7.85
CA SER A 39 -12.95 -6.44 -8.28
C SER A 39 -12.67 -5.04 -7.76
N GLU A 40 -13.35 -4.04 -8.35
CA GLU A 40 -13.34 -2.67 -7.86
C GLU A 40 -13.77 -2.57 -6.39
N ARG A 41 -14.80 -3.34 -5.99
CA ARG A 41 -15.27 -3.40 -4.60
C ARG A 41 -14.14 -3.75 -3.63
N CYS A 42 -13.33 -4.76 -3.96
CA CYS A 42 -12.22 -5.16 -3.10
C CYS A 42 -11.11 -4.10 -3.03
N ARG A 43 -10.86 -3.36 -4.13
CA ARG A 43 -9.92 -2.24 -4.14
C ARG A 43 -10.39 -1.11 -3.21
N LEU A 44 -11.68 -0.78 -3.25
CA LEU A 44 -12.24 0.30 -2.44
C LEU A 44 -12.31 -0.04 -0.96
N ILE A 45 -12.61 -1.31 -0.61
CA ILE A 45 -12.58 -1.76 0.79
C ILE A 45 -11.16 -1.67 1.35
N ASP A 46 -10.15 -2.14 0.61
CA ASP A 46 -8.75 -2.06 1.05
C ASP A 46 -8.36 -0.60 1.30
N LEU A 47 -8.69 0.30 0.36
CA LEU A 47 -8.47 1.73 0.52
C LEU A 47 -9.19 2.31 1.76
N GLY A 48 -10.45 1.92 2.00
CA GLY A 48 -11.21 2.33 3.18
C GLY A 48 -10.50 1.95 4.48
N ALA A 49 -10.04 0.71 4.59
CA ALA A 49 -9.33 0.21 5.77
C ALA A 49 -8.03 0.98 6.08
N TRP A 50 -7.35 1.52 5.05
CA TRP A 50 -6.20 2.41 5.26
C TRP A 50 -6.61 3.80 5.75
N VAL A 51 -7.68 4.36 5.18
CA VAL A 51 -8.21 5.68 5.59
C VAL A 51 -8.74 5.63 7.03
N GLU A 52 -9.37 4.53 7.41
CA GLU A 52 -9.92 4.30 8.75
C GLU A 52 -8.85 3.92 9.78
N GLY A 53 -7.61 3.66 9.34
CA GLY A 53 -6.49 3.29 10.21
C GLY A 53 -6.50 1.83 10.68
N GLU A 54 -7.36 0.99 10.12
CA GLU A 54 -7.40 -0.46 10.36
C GLU A 54 -6.18 -1.17 9.77
N ARG A 55 -5.64 -0.62 8.68
CA ARG A 55 -4.35 -1.00 8.09
C ARG A 55 -3.35 0.10 8.38
N TYR A 56 -2.25 -0.26 9.03
CA TYR A 56 -1.13 0.63 9.29
C TYR A 56 0.18 -0.13 9.19
N ILE A 57 1.24 0.60 8.90
CA ILE A 57 2.61 0.09 8.99
C ILE A 57 3.09 0.43 10.39
N PRO A 58 3.45 -0.55 11.24
CA PRO A 58 4.01 -0.28 12.55
C PRO A 58 5.27 0.58 12.40
N GLY A 59 5.28 1.74 13.05
CA GLY A 59 6.47 2.57 13.16
C GLY A 59 7.32 2.14 14.34
N GLU A 60 8.62 2.36 14.23
CA GLU A 60 9.51 2.42 15.39
C GLU A 60 9.27 3.75 16.13
N PRO A 61 9.35 3.78 17.48
CA PRO A 61 9.15 5.02 18.22
C PRO A 61 10.19 6.05 17.77
N SER A 62 9.74 7.14 17.13
CA SER A 62 10.62 8.22 16.72
C SER A 62 11.07 9.01 17.94
N LEU A 63 12.39 9.12 18.15
CA LEU A 63 12.97 10.01 19.17
C LEU A 63 12.78 11.50 18.83
N ASP A 64 12.36 11.79 17.60
CA ASP A 64 12.20 13.15 17.06
C ASP A 64 10.73 13.61 17.06
N ALA A 65 9.95 13.19 18.07
CA ALA A 65 8.66 13.82 18.36
C ALA A 65 8.93 15.22 18.91
N TRP A 66 9.31 16.13 18.00
CA TRP A 66 9.42 17.58 18.16
C TRP A 66 9.60 18.00 19.62
N SER A 67 10.84 17.98 20.14
CA SER A 67 11.13 18.75 21.36
C SER A 67 10.75 20.19 21.01
N PRO A 68 9.66 20.77 21.56
CA PRO A 68 9.51 22.20 21.47
C PRO A 68 10.76 22.72 22.16
N GLY A 69 11.61 23.42 21.40
CA GLY A 69 12.87 23.91 21.95
C GLY A 69 12.58 24.51 23.30
N GLU A 70 13.11 23.86 24.34
CA GLU A 70 13.43 24.47 25.61
C GLU A 70 14.46 25.55 25.26
N GLY A 71 13.95 26.67 24.72
CA GLY A 71 14.60 27.96 24.73
C GLY A 71 14.27 28.59 26.07
N GLU A 72 14.81 27.97 27.11
CA GLU A 72 15.06 28.56 28.41
C GLU A 72 15.82 29.89 28.19
N ASP A 73 15.14 30.97 28.57
CA ASP A 73 15.62 32.24 29.14
C ASP A 73 16.98 32.81 28.65
N VAL A 74 16.93 33.93 27.92
CA VAL A 74 18.01 34.94 27.98
C VAL A 74 17.46 36.19 28.68
N ASP A 75 18.00 36.42 29.88
CA ASP A 75 17.83 37.57 30.77
C ASP A 75 18.26 38.90 30.10
N ASP A 76 17.61 40.02 30.50
CA ASP A 76 17.71 41.46 30.14
C ASP A 76 16.73 42.02 29.06
#